data_AF-A0AA37V024-F1
#
_entry.id   AF-A0AA37V024-F1
#
_cell.length_a   1.000
_cell.length_b   1.000
_cell.length_c   1.000
_cell.angle_alpha   90.00
_cell.angle_beta   90.00
_cell.angle_gamma   90.00
#
_symmetry.space_group_name_H-M   'P 1'
#
loop_
_entity.id
_entity.type
_entity.pdbx_description
1 polymer ?
#
loop_
_entity_poly.entity_id
_entity_poly.type
_entity_poly.pdbx_seq_one_letter_code
_entity_poly.pdbx_strand_id
1 'polypeptide(L)'
;MASEPYDPRITRSPNGGGIHAAPEPSLGELLRRLSQDTGELVRQEMLLAKAEMRRTGATLARDGVRIGIAVGFALAGTLAVGAFAVLALGQLLGNYWLAALIVGVVLLAAGYFLGLAAVNDVKRRSIGAPQTVETLREDAAWARQEMREVRRELTARPRGD
;
A
#
# COMPACT_ATOMS: atom_id res chain seq x y z
N MET A 1 29.59 62.49 47.91
CA MET A 1 29.01 61.16 47.62
C MET A 1 30.17 60.23 47.29
N ALA A 2 30.94 59.82 48.29
CA ALA A 2 30.73 58.63 49.13
C ALA A 2 31.07 57.33 48.37
N SER A 3 32.34 56.96 48.44
CA SER A 3 32.90 55.66 48.07
C SER A 3 32.37 54.58 49.02
N GLU A 4 31.60 53.62 48.50
CA GLU A 4 31.20 52.45 49.27
C GLU A 4 32.43 51.56 49.57
N PRO A 5 32.61 51.10 50.82
CA PRO A 5 33.70 50.19 51.18
C PRO A 5 33.39 48.77 50.71
N TYR A 6 34.36 48.14 50.05
CA TYR A 6 34.39 46.69 49.82
C TYR A 6 34.42 45.96 51.18
N ASP A 7 33.34 45.24 51.51
CA ASP A 7 33.21 44.40 52.71
C ASP A 7 33.58 42.94 52.37
N PRO A 8 34.70 42.39 52.89
CA PRO A 8 35.15 41.03 52.58
C PRO A 8 34.55 39.96 53.51
N ARG A 9 33.40 40.18 54.15
CA ARG A 9 32.80 39.19 55.06
C ARG A 9 32.14 38.03 54.32
N ILE A 10 32.96 37.01 54.15
CA ILE A 10 32.67 35.58 54.18
C ILE A 10 31.36 35.24 54.91
N THR A 11 30.40 34.67 54.18
CA THR A 11 29.51 33.63 54.70
C THR A 11 29.74 32.35 53.90
N ARG A 12 30.80 31.64 54.28
CA ARG A 12 30.96 30.22 53.93
C ARG A 12 29.81 29.49 54.64
N SER A 13 28.79 29.09 53.89
CA SER A 13 27.81 28.10 54.34
C SER A 13 28.33 26.72 53.95
N PRO A 14 28.81 25.88 54.89
CA PRO A 14 29.18 24.51 54.60
C PRO A 14 27.91 23.67 54.76
N ASN A 15 27.09 23.62 53.72
CA ASN A 15 26.07 22.59 53.63
C ASN A 15 26.41 21.68 52.46
N GLY A 16 27.09 20.57 52.80
CA GLY A 16 27.42 19.48 51.91
C GLY A 16 26.18 18.70 51.50
N GLY A 17 25.28 19.34 50.77
CA GLY A 17 24.34 18.63 49.92
C GLY A 17 25.11 18.15 48.70
N GLY A 18 25.47 16.87 48.70
CA GLY A 18 26.18 16.23 47.61
C GLY A 18 25.60 16.69 46.27
N ILE A 19 26.47 17.20 45.40
CA ILE A 19 26.16 17.32 44.00
C ILE A 19 25.85 15.87 43.57
N HIS A 20 24.57 15.52 43.54
CA HIS A 20 24.10 14.41 42.74
C HIS A 20 24.42 14.84 41.30
N ALA A 21 25.66 14.59 40.88
CA ALA A 21 25.97 14.41 39.49
C ALA A 21 24.97 13.33 39.04
N ALA A 22 23.88 13.76 38.41
CA ALA A 22 22.98 12.84 37.75
C ALA A 22 23.89 11.97 36.87
N PRO A 23 23.93 10.64 37.10
CA PRO A 23 24.84 9.78 36.37
C PRO A 23 24.68 10.03 34.87
N GLU A 24 25.78 10.30 34.17
CA GLU A 24 25.82 10.30 32.70
C GLU A 24 25.04 9.06 32.22
N PRO A 25 24.03 9.23 31.34
CA PRO A 25 23.20 8.12 30.94
C PRO A 25 24.08 7.02 30.36
N SER A 26 24.02 5.84 30.97
CA SER A 26 24.80 4.69 30.51
C SER A 26 24.43 4.35 29.07
N LEU A 27 25.37 3.80 28.30
CA LEU A 27 25.14 3.37 26.92
C LEU A 27 23.92 2.41 26.80
N GLY A 28 23.65 1.62 27.85
CA GLY A 28 22.46 0.77 27.94
C GLY A 28 21.15 1.54 28.09
N GLU A 29 21.16 2.69 28.78
CA GLU A 29 20.00 3.58 28.93
C GLU A 29 19.63 4.26 27.60
N LEU A 30 20.65 4.68 26.83
CA LEU A 30 20.46 5.28 25.50
C LEU A 30 19.95 4.26 24.48
N LEU A 31 20.49 3.05 24.47
CA LEU A 31 20.04 1.98 23.59
C LEU A 31 18.61 1.54 23.92
N ARG A 32 18.26 1.52 25.21
CA ARG A 32 16.89 1.23 25.68
C ARG A 32 15.89 2.30 25.22
N ARG A 33 16.25 3.58 25.30
CA ARG A 33 15.43 4.69 24.78
C ARG A 33 15.26 4.62 23.27
N LEU A 34 16.35 4.41 22.52
CA LEU A 34 16.29 4.26 21.07
C LEU A 34 15.41 3.07 20.64
N SER A 35 15.51 1.93 21.35
CA SER A 35 14.67 0.76 21.10
C SER A 35 13.19 1.03 21.41
N GLN A 36 12.89 1.81 22.45
CA GLN A 36 11.53 2.23 22.76
C GLN A 36 10.98 3.20 21.70
N ASP A 37 11.77 4.19 21.30
CA ASP A 37 11.37 5.20 20.31
C ASP A 37 11.16 4.56 18.91
N THR A 38 12.04 3.63 18.53
CA THR A 38 11.89 2.86 17.27
C THR A 38 10.65 1.97 17.30
N GLY A 39 10.38 1.32 18.44
CA GLY A 39 9.17 0.51 18.62
C GLY A 39 7.88 1.34 18.51
N GLU A 40 7.89 2.56 19.04
CA GLU A 40 6.76 3.49 18.94
C GLU A 40 6.56 3.98 17.49
N LEU A 41 7.63 4.29 16.76
CA LEU A 41 7.55 4.68 15.34
C LEU A 41 6.96 3.54 14.47
N VAL A 42 7.43 2.30 14.65
CA VAL A 42 6.90 1.14 13.91
C VAL A 42 5.41 0.95 14.20
N ARG A 43 4.99 1.11 15.46
CA ARG A 43 3.59 1.02 15.85
C ARG A 43 2.74 2.12 15.20
N GLN A 44 3.26 3.34 15.11
CA GLN A 44 2.59 4.45 14.45
C GLN A 44 2.44 4.21 12.94
N GLU A 45 3.48 3.72 12.28
CA GLU A 45 3.43 3.39 10.85
C GLU A 45 2.43 2.26 10.57
N MET A 46 2.36 1.25 11.45
CA MET A 46 1.32 0.21 11.37
C MET A 46 -0.08 0.79 11.54
N LEU A 47 -0.28 1.75 12.45
CA LEU A 47 -1.56 2.42 12.64
C LEU A 47 -1.95 3.28 11.44
N LEU A 48 -0.98 3.97 10.84
CA LEU A 48 -1.16 4.78 9.63
C LEU A 48 -1.51 3.89 8.43
N ALA A 49 -0.72 2.84 8.19
CA ALA A 49 -0.98 1.86 7.13
C ALA A 49 -2.36 1.20 7.30
N LYS A 50 -2.76 0.86 8.53
CA LYS A 50 -4.10 0.33 8.82
C LYS A 50 -5.20 1.36 8.56
N ALA A 51 -4.97 2.63 8.87
CA ALA A 51 -5.92 3.71 8.58
C ALA A 51 -6.07 3.93 7.07
N GLU A 52 -4.97 3.91 6.32
CA GLU A 52 -4.97 4.04 4.86
C GLU A 52 -5.63 2.84 4.18
N MET A 53 -5.32 1.61 4.59
CA MET A 53 -6.03 0.40 4.13
C MET A 53 -7.53 0.49 4.38
N ARG A 54 -7.97 1.01 5.53
CA ARG A 54 -9.40 1.22 5.82
C ARG A 54 -10.03 2.27 4.92
N ARG A 55 -9.34 3.38 4.65
CA ARG A 55 -9.83 4.42 3.73
C ARG A 55 -9.94 3.90 2.31
N THR A 56 -8.88 3.28 1.79
CA THR A 56 -8.87 2.66 0.46
C THR A 56 -9.93 1.57 0.35
N GLY A 57 -10.03 0.70 1.35
CA GLY A 57 -11.05 -0.35 1.41
C GLY A 57 -12.48 0.20 1.43
N ALA A 58 -12.74 1.27 2.19
CA ALA A 58 -14.05 1.91 2.22
C ALA A 58 -14.43 2.57 0.89
N THR A 59 -13.47 3.19 0.21
CA THR A 59 -13.67 3.77 -1.14
C THR A 59 -13.96 2.67 -2.16
N LEU A 60 -13.13 1.63 -2.19
CA LEU A 60 -13.33 0.46 -3.07
C LEU A 60 -14.69 -0.22 -2.82
N ALA A 61 -15.12 -0.33 -1.56
CA ALA A 61 -16.43 -0.88 -1.23
C ALA A 61 -17.57 -0.02 -1.78
N ARG A 62 -17.51 1.32 -1.62
CA ARG A 62 -18.52 2.24 -2.14
C ARG A 62 -18.58 2.23 -3.66
N ASP A 63 -17.43 2.22 -4.32
CA ASP A 63 -17.35 2.14 -5.77
C ASP A 63 -17.82 0.77 -6.27
N GLY A 64 -17.53 -0.29 -5.53
CA GLY A 64 -18.05 -1.64 -5.78
C GLY A 64 -19.58 -1.70 -5.76
N VAL A 65 -20.24 -1.00 -4.83
CA VAL A 65 -21.72 -0.92 -4.79
C VAL A 65 -22.26 -0.23 -6.06
N ARG A 66 -21.66 0.89 -6.47
CA ARG A 66 -22.10 1.63 -7.67
C ARG A 66 -21.92 0.80 -8.93
N ILE A 67 -20.77 0.14 -9.08
CA ILE A 67 -20.50 -0.78 -10.18
C ILE A 67 -21.50 -1.94 -10.16
N GLY A 68 -21.76 -2.52 -9.00
CA GLY A 68 -22.75 -3.60 -8.84
C GLY A 68 -24.15 -3.18 -9.28
N ILE A 69 -24.61 -1.99 -8.88
CA ILE A 69 -25.89 -1.44 -9.32
C ILE A 69 -25.91 -1.23 -10.84
N ALA A 70 -24.87 -0.62 -11.40
CA ALA A 70 -24.78 -0.37 -12.84
C ALA A 70 -24.81 -1.68 -13.66
N VAL A 71 -24.04 -2.68 -13.23
CA VAL A 71 -24.04 -4.03 -13.84
C VAL A 71 -25.42 -4.69 -13.70
N GLY A 72 -26.07 -4.55 -12.55
CA GLY A 72 -27.42 -5.06 -12.31
C GLY A 72 -28.45 -4.47 -13.28
N PHE A 73 -28.47 -3.14 -13.44
CA PHE A 73 -29.35 -2.47 -14.41
C PHE A 73 -29.01 -2.85 -15.85
N ALA A 74 -27.72 -2.94 -16.20
CA ALA A 74 -27.30 -3.36 -17.53
C ALA A 74 -27.77 -4.79 -17.85
N LEU A 75 -27.68 -5.71 -16.88
CA LEU A 75 -28.18 -7.07 -17.01
C LEU A 75 -29.70 -7.09 -17.18
N ALA A 76 -30.44 -6.40 -16.30
CA ALA A 76 -31.89 -6.35 -16.37
C ALA A 76 -32.38 -5.74 -17.70
N GLY A 77 -31.77 -4.65 -18.14
CA GLY A 77 -32.06 -4.01 -19.43
C GLY A 77 -31.75 -4.92 -20.61
N THR A 78 -30.61 -5.63 -20.58
CA THR A 78 -30.24 -6.59 -21.64
C THR A 78 -31.25 -7.73 -21.74
N LEU A 79 -31.71 -8.27 -20.61
CA LEU A 79 -32.75 -9.31 -20.59
C LEU A 79 -34.09 -8.79 -21.14
N ALA A 80 -34.50 -7.58 -20.76
CA ALA A 80 -35.74 -6.98 -21.26
C ALA A 80 -35.69 -6.73 -22.78
N VAL A 81 -34.58 -6.18 -23.27
CA VAL A 81 -34.35 -5.97 -24.72
C VAL A 81 -34.27 -7.30 -25.46
N GLY A 82 -33.61 -8.30 -24.88
CA GLY A 82 -33.54 -9.65 -25.43
C GLY A 82 -34.94 -10.28 -25.57
N ALA A 83 -35.76 -10.20 -24.51
CA ALA A 83 -37.13 -10.69 -24.54
C ALA A 83 -37.97 -9.96 -25.62
N PHE A 84 -37.86 -8.64 -25.71
CA PHE A 84 -38.50 -7.86 -26.77
C PHE A 84 -38.05 -8.32 -28.17
N ALA A 85 -36.75 -8.50 -28.38
CA ALA A 85 -36.21 -8.96 -29.66
C ALA A 85 -36.72 -10.36 -30.04
N VAL A 86 -36.83 -11.28 -29.08
CA VAL A 86 -37.41 -12.62 -29.30
C VAL A 86 -38.87 -12.53 -29.70
N LEU A 87 -39.67 -11.70 -29.02
CA LEU A 87 -41.09 -11.52 -29.35
C LEU A 87 -41.27 -10.88 -30.73
N ALA A 88 -40.53 -9.81 -31.02
CA ALA A 88 -40.60 -9.10 -32.29
C ALA A 88 -40.18 -10.00 -33.46
N LEU A 89 -39.07 -10.73 -33.32
CA LEU A 89 -38.58 -11.64 -34.36
C LEU A 89 -39.48 -12.88 -34.47
N GLY A 90 -39.99 -13.40 -33.35
CA GLY A 90 -40.92 -14.52 -33.32
C GLY A 90 -42.21 -14.20 -34.06
N GLN A 91 -42.74 -12.98 -33.90
CA GLN A 91 -43.90 -12.49 -34.64
C GLN A 91 -43.62 -12.37 -36.14
N LEU A 92 -42.43 -11.90 -36.52
CA LEU A 92 -42.04 -11.76 -37.93
C LEU A 92 -41.81 -13.10 -38.62
N LEU A 93 -41.23 -14.08 -37.92
CA LEU A 93 -40.92 -15.41 -38.44
C LEU A 93 -42.07 -16.41 -38.28
N GLY A 94 -43.09 -16.09 -37.48
CA GLY A 94 -44.15 -17.04 -37.08
C GLY A 94 -43.65 -18.19 -36.19
N ASN A 95 -42.44 -18.09 -35.65
CA ASN A 95 -41.80 -19.16 -34.87
C ASN A 95 -40.95 -18.58 -33.73
N TYR A 96 -41.49 -18.64 -32.51
CA TYR A 96 -40.86 -18.08 -31.31
C TYR A 96 -39.64 -18.86 -30.82
N TRP A 97 -39.59 -20.20 -30.98
CA TRP A 97 -38.44 -20.98 -30.50
C TRP A 97 -37.20 -20.69 -31.36
N LEU A 98 -37.39 -20.57 -32.68
CA LEU A 98 -36.29 -20.25 -33.60
C LEU A 98 -35.81 -18.82 -33.38
N ALA A 99 -36.73 -17.87 -33.16
CA ALA A 99 -36.37 -16.50 -32.81
C ALA A 99 -35.55 -16.42 -31.51
N ALA A 100 -35.95 -17.16 -30.47
CA ALA A 100 -35.21 -17.25 -29.22
C ALA A 100 -33.78 -17.77 -29.42
N LEU A 101 -33.62 -18.80 -30.25
CA LEU A 101 -32.30 -19.35 -30.58
C LEU A 101 -31.41 -18.32 -31.30
N ILE A 102 -31.96 -17.64 -32.30
CA ILE A 102 -31.22 -16.63 -33.08
C ILE A 102 -30.76 -15.49 -32.18
N VAL A 103 -31.68 -14.89 -31.41
CA VAL A 103 -31.36 -13.78 -30.50
C VAL A 103 -30.35 -14.22 -29.43
N GLY A 104 -30.52 -15.43 -28.88
CA GLY A 104 -29.60 -16.02 -27.91
C GLY A 104 -28.18 -16.15 -28.47
N VAL A 105 -28.03 -16.69 -29.67
CA VAL A 105 -26.72 -16.81 -30.33
C VAL A 105 -26.08 -15.44 -30.57
N VAL A 106 -26.85 -14.45 -31.01
CA VAL A 106 -26.35 -13.08 -31.21
C VAL A 106 -25.86 -12.46 -29.91
N LEU A 107 -26.62 -12.59 -28.82
CA LEU A 107 -26.22 -12.07 -27.50
C LEU A 107 -24.99 -12.80 -26.95
N LEU A 108 -24.89 -14.11 -27.12
CA LEU A 108 -23.72 -14.89 -26.73
C LEU A 108 -22.47 -14.49 -27.51
N ALA A 109 -22.61 -14.29 -28.83
CA ALA A 109 -21.50 -13.82 -29.67
C ALA A 109 -21.03 -12.43 -29.22
N ALA A 110 -21.97 -11.49 -29.02
CA ALA A 110 -21.64 -10.16 -28.52
C ALA A 110 -20.94 -10.23 -27.16
N GLY A 111 -21.47 -11.04 -26.22
CA GLY A 111 -20.86 -11.26 -24.90
C GLY A 111 -19.45 -11.87 -24.99
N TYR A 112 -19.22 -12.82 -25.89
CA TYR A 112 -17.91 -13.42 -26.13
C TYR A 112 -16.88 -12.37 -26.60
N PHE A 113 -17.22 -11.53 -27.58
CA PHE A 113 -16.32 -10.50 -28.07
C PHE A 113 -16.04 -9.40 -27.03
N LEU A 114 -17.07 -8.96 -26.29
CA LEU A 114 -16.89 -8.02 -25.18
C LEU A 114 -16.00 -8.61 -24.08
N GLY A 115 -16.22 -9.88 -23.73
CA GLY A 115 -15.39 -10.59 -22.76
C GLY A 115 -13.93 -10.68 -23.20
N LEU A 116 -13.69 -10.99 -24.48
CA LEU A 116 -12.33 -11.04 -25.02
C LEU A 116 -11.66 -9.66 -25.00
N ALA A 117 -12.38 -8.60 -25.35
CA ALA A 117 -11.90 -7.22 -25.26
C ALA A 117 -11.56 -6.85 -23.80
N ALA A 118 -12.44 -7.15 -22.85
CA ALA A 118 -12.22 -6.87 -21.43
C ALA A 118 -10.98 -7.63 -20.90
N VAL A 119 -10.82 -8.91 -21.23
CA VAL A 119 -9.64 -9.69 -20.84
C VAL A 119 -8.37 -9.10 -21.46
N ASN A 120 -8.42 -8.70 -22.73
CA ASN A 120 -7.27 -8.10 -23.41
C ASN A 120 -6.91 -6.73 -22.83
N ASP A 121 -7.89 -5.91 -22.46
CA ASP A 121 -7.68 -4.62 -21.82
C ASP A 121 -7.06 -4.77 -20.43
N VAL A 122 -7.57 -5.70 -19.62
CA VAL A 122 -6.99 -6.01 -18.32
C VAL A 122 -5.56 -6.51 -18.49
N LYS A 123 -5.29 -7.41 -19.43
CA LYS A 123 -3.94 -7.90 -19.72
C LYS A 123 -3.00 -6.77 -20.16
N ARG A 124 -3.45 -5.86 -21.03
CA ARG A 124 -2.65 -4.70 -21.46
C ARG A 124 -2.33 -3.76 -20.30
N ARG A 125 -3.30 -3.51 -19.43
CA ARG A 125 -3.13 -2.65 -18.25
C ARG A 125 -2.31 -3.32 -17.15
N SER A 126 -2.39 -4.64 -16.99
CA SER A 126 -1.59 -5.41 -16.01
C SER A 126 -0.14 -5.65 -16.44
N ILE A 127 0.19 -5.51 -17.74
CA ILE A 127 1.59 -5.48 -18.21
C ILE A 127 2.27 -4.16 -17.79
N GLY A 128 1.49 -3.11 -17.50
CA GLY A 128 1.95 -1.96 -16.73
C GLY A 128 1.73 -2.20 -15.23
N ALA A 129 2.49 -3.10 -14.62
CA ALA A 129 2.64 -3.03 -13.17
C ALA A 129 3.20 -1.64 -12.84
N PRO A 130 2.66 -0.92 -11.84
CA PRO A 130 3.17 0.39 -11.48
C PRO A 130 4.67 0.27 -11.26
N GLN A 131 5.41 1.28 -11.69
CA GLN A 131 6.87 1.40 -11.69
C GLN A 131 7.57 0.71 -10.49
N THR A 132 6.90 0.64 -9.35
CA THR A 132 7.15 -0.23 -8.19
C THR A 132 7.71 -1.63 -8.49
N VAL A 133 7.17 -2.42 -9.42
CA VAL A 133 7.69 -3.80 -9.61
C VAL A 133 9.03 -3.82 -10.36
N GLU A 134 9.24 -2.84 -11.25
CA GLU A 134 10.51 -2.64 -11.95
C GLU A 134 11.56 -2.12 -10.97
N THR A 135 11.22 -1.12 -10.15
CA THR A 135 12.10 -0.58 -9.10
C THR A 135 12.46 -1.65 -8.06
N LEU A 136 11.49 -2.47 -7.61
CA LEU A 136 11.78 -3.58 -6.70
C LEU A 136 12.67 -4.67 -7.32
N ARG A 137 12.64 -4.84 -8.64
CA ARG A 137 13.53 -5.76 -9.36
C ARG A 137 14.94 -5.20 -9.49
N GLU A 138 15.07 -3.91 -9.76
CA GLU A 138 16.36 -3.20 -9.77
C GLU A 138 17.01 -3.21 -8.39
N ASP A 139 16.25 -2.90 -7.33
CA ASP A 139 16.75 -2.91 -5.95
C ASP A 139 17.23 -4.31 -5.53
N ALA A 140 16.47 -5.36 -5.91
CA ALA A 140 16.87 -6.73 -5.65
C ALA A 140 18.07 -7.17 -6.51
N ALA A 141 18.28 -6.58 -7.69
CA ALA A 141 19.44 -6.84 -8.52
C ALA A 141 20.70 -6.18 -7.94
N TRP A 142 20.59 -4.92 -7.52
CA TRP A 142 21.66 -4.17 -6.87
C TRP A 142 22.09 -4.83 -5.55
N ALA A 143 21.15 -5.19 -4.67
CA ALA A 143 21.45 -5.88 -3.41
C ALA A 143 22.18 -7.23 -3.60
N ARG A 144 21.87 -7.96 -4.68
CA ARG A 144 22.55 -9.22 -5.01
C ARG A 144 23.96 -9.01 -5.57
N GLN A 145 24.22 -7.89 -6.21
CA GLN A 145 25.56 -7.55 -6.72
C GLN A 145 26.47 -7.13 -5.57
N GLU A 146 26.00 -6.27 -4.67
CA GLU A 146 26.74 -5.82 -3.50
C GLU A 146 27.18 -7.00 -2.62
N MET A 147 26.26 -7.95 -2.35
CA MET A 147 26.59 -9.17 -1.59
C MET A 147 27.67 -10.04 -2.26
N ARG A 148 27.77 -10.04 -3.60
CA ARG A 148 28.80 -10.79 -4.33
C ARG A 148 30.14 -10.09 -4.27
N GLU A 149 30.15 -8.76 -4.23
CA GLU A 149 31.35 -7.95 -4.16
C GLU A 149 31.98 -8.02 -2.76
N VAL A 150 31.17 -7.83 -1.71
CA VAL A 150 31.58 -8.02 -0.30
C VAL A 150 32.12 -9.43 -0.05
N ARG A 151 31.47 -10.45 -0.62
CA ARG A 151 31.95 -11.84 -0.51
C ARG A 151 33.32 -12.02 -1.16
N ARG A 152 33.58 -11.38 -2.29
CA ARG A 152 34.87 -11.45 -2.98
C ARG A 152 35.96 -10.76 -2.18
N GLU A 153 35.68 -9.60 -1.57
CA GLU A 153 36.64 -8.92 -0.69
C GLU A 153 37.01 -9.74 0.55
N LEU A 154 36.02 -10.40 1.18
CA LEU A 154 36.26 -11.26 2.34
C LEU A 154 37.01 -12.55 1.99
N THR A 155 36.88 -13.04 0.75
CA THR A 155 37.61 -14.22 0.28
C THR A 155 39.00 -13.85 -0.26
N ALA A 156 39.24 -12.58 -0.59
CA ALA A 156 40.50 -12.07 -1.14
C ALA A 156 41.53 -11.64 -0.08
N ARG A 157 41.18 -11.56 1.22
CA ARG A 157 42.18 -11.36 2.28
C ARG A 157 42.92 -12.67 2.57
N PRO A 158 44.22 -12.79 2.24
CA PRO A 158 45.02 -13.90 2.73
C PRO A 158 45.19 -13.71 4.24
N ARG A 159 44.79 -14.71 5.02
CA ARG A 159 45.21 -14.84 6.40
C ARG A 159 46.68 -15.30 6.36
N GLY A 160 47.60 -14.36 6.53
CA GLY A 160 49.01 -14.62 6.76
C GLY A 160 49.73 -13.31 7.04
N ASP A 161 50.64 -13.19 7.99
CA ASP A 161 51.13 -14.05 9.07
C ASP A 161 51.51 -13.13 10.25
#